data_AF-A0A838L0U1-F1
#
_entry.id   AF-A0A838L0U1-F1
#
_cell.length_a   1.000
_cell.length_b   1.000
_cell.length_c   1.000
_cell.angle_alpha   90.00
_cell.angle_beta   90.00
_cell.angle_gamma   90.00
#
_symmetry.space_group_name_H-M   'P 1'
#
loop_
_entity.id
_entity.type
_entity.pdbx_description
1 polymer ?
#
loop_
_entity_poly.entity_id
_entity_poly.type
_entity_poly.pdbx_seq_one_letter_code
_entity_poly.pdbx_strand_id
1 'polypeptide(L)'
;SYGVICWLPDLGRWAGDIADILNPGGRFVLVDFHPAADIFDNAWNHVHDYPSGGEPLLLDEGVGDYVAASGGGLTPAGFVDGVRDFENPEGCHLFRWGLGEVVTALAEAGLRITALEEYPYANGERKFARMRELQDNRMFPPEDVPTVPLMYGIRAERG
;
A
#
# COMPACT_ATOMS: atom_id res chain seq x y z
N SER A 1 -3.56 8.19 6.23
CA SER A 1 -2.49 7.17 6.23
C SER A 1 -2.13 6.82 4.79
N TYR A 2 -0.89 6.45 4.54
CA TYR A 2 -0.42 6.02 3.22
C TYR A 2 0.47 4.79 3.35
N GLY A 3 0.20 3.70 2.61
CA GLY A 3 1.11 2.55 2.48
C GLY A 3 1.41 1.83 3.80
N VAL A 4 0.43 1.73 4.69
CA VAL A 4 0.63 1.28 6.08
C VAL A 4 0.21 -0.17 6.30
N ILE A 5 -0.76 -0.67 5.53
CA ILE A 5 -1.49 -1.90 5.87
C ILE A 5 -0.57 -3.12 5.97
N CYS A 6 0.44 -3.21 5.11
CA CYS A 6 1.40 -4.32 5.12
C CYS A 6 2.26 -4.37 6.39
N TRP A 7 2.30 -3.34 7.22
CA TRP A 7 3.09 -3.32 8.46
C TRP A 7 2.28 -3.72 9.70
N LEU A 8 0.99 -4.00 9.55
CA LEU A 8 0.07 -4.18 10.67
C LEU A 8 -0.21 -5.68 10.92
N PRO A 9 0.19 -6.23 12.07
CA PRO A 9 -0.13 -7.61 12.44
C PRO A 9 -1.60 -7.82 12.82
N ASP A 10 -2.33 -6.73 13.12
CA ASP A 10 -3.69 -6.78 13.65
C ASP A 10 -4.49 -5.57 13.16
N LEU A 11 -5.36 -5.81 12.16
CA LEU A 11 -6.23 -4.77 11.61
C LEU A 11 -7.34 -4.36 12.58
N GLY A 12 -7.83 -5.27 13.43
CA GLY A 12 -8.91 -4.97 14.37
C GLY A 12 -8.46 -3.98 15.43
N ARG A 13 -7.29 -4.24 16.04
CA ARG A 13 -6.68 -3.32 17.00
C ARG A 13 -6.37 -1.97 16.35
N TRP A 14 -5.77 -1.97 15.16
CA TRP A 14 -5.45 -0.75 14.43
C TRP A 14 -6.69 0.10 14.12
N ALA A 15 -7.77 -0.53 13.65
CA ALA A 15 -9.01 0.17 13.33
C ALA A 15 -9.69 0.72 14.60
N GLY A 16 -9.66 -0.05 15.70
CA GLY A 16 -10.16 0.39 17.02
C GLY A 16 -9.41 1.62 17.53
N ASP A 17 -8.07 1.59 17.49
CA ASP A 17 -7.24 2.72 17.92
C ASP A 17 -7.53 3.99 17.10
N ILE A 18 -7.73 3.87 15.77
CA ILE A 18 -8.17 5.00 14.93
C ILE A 18 -9.51 5.54 15.40
N ALA A 19 -10.48 4.65 15.60
CA ALA A 19 -11.83 5.04 15.98
C ALA A 19 -11.84 5.79 17.31
N ASP A 20 -11.05 5.35 18.30
CA ASP A 20 -10.99 5.93 19.65
C ASP A 20 -10.32 7.31 19.69
N ILE A 21 -9.40 7.59 18.76
CA ILE A 21 -8.73 8.89 18.67
C ILE A 21 -9.60 9.94 17.95
N LEU A 22 -10.51 9.50 17.06
CA LEU A 22 -11.37 10.40 16.31
C LEU A 22 -12.51 10.96 17.16
N ASN A 23 -12.63 12.30 17.19
CA ASN A 23 -13.83 12.96 17.67
C ASN A 23 -15.06 12.57 16.83
N PRO A 24 -16.29 12.68 17.36
CA PRO A 24 -17.51 12.54 16.56
C PRO A 24 -17.50 13.46 15.33
N GLY A 25 -17.85 12.91 14.17
CA GLY A 25 -17.73 13.59 12.86
C GLY A 25 -16.30 13.66 12.29
N GLY A 26 -15.31 13.14 13.00
CA GLY A 26 -13.93 13.02 12.54
C GLY A 26 -13.80 12.06 11.37
N ARG A 27 -12.78 12.28 10.53
CA ARG A 27 -12.57 11.50 9.30
C ARG A 27 -11.22 10.81 9.30
N PHE A 28 -11.21 9.58 8.83
CA PHE A 28 -10.01 8.84 8.47
C PHE A 28 -9.92 8.72 6.94
N VAL A 29 -8.72 8.98 6.40
CA VAL A 29 -8.41 8.81 4.98
C VAL A 29 -7.20 7.90 4.86
N LEU A 30 -7.34 6.82 4.10
CA LEU A 30 -6.29 5.86 3.77
C LEU A 30 -6.08 5.86 2.25
N VAL A 31 -4.82 5.78 1.83
CA VAL A 31 -4.43 5.40 0.48
C VAL A 31 -3.40 4.27 0.64
N ASP A 32 -3.57 3.16 -0.06
CA ASP A 32 -2.65 2.03 0.08
C ASP A 32 -2.49 1.27 -1.24
N PHE A 33 -1.49 0.40 -1.32
CA PHE A 33 -1.31 -0.50 -2.44
C PHE A 33 -2.42 -1.55 -2.48
N HIS A 34 -2.94 -1.81 -3.67
CA HIS A 34 -4.01 -2.77 -3.82
C HIS A 34 -3.45 -4.20 -3.69
N PRO A 35 -4.04 -5.09 -2.87
CA PRO A 35 -3.55 -6.47 -2.71
C PRO A 35 -3.59 -7.29 -4.00
N ALA A 36 -4.39 -6.88 -5.00
CA ALA A 36 -4.32 -7.48 -6.34
C ALA A 36 -2.99 -7.21 -7.06
N ALA A 37 -2.22 -6.18 -6.67
CA ALA A 37 -0.87 -5.98 -7.18
C ALA A 37 0.09 -7.06 -6.64
N ASP A 38 -0.15 -7.59 -5.44
CA ASP A 38 0.74 -8.56 -4.79
C ASP A 38 0.60 -9.98 -5.35
N ILE A 39 -0.34 -10.23 -6.27
CA ILE A 39 -0.45 -11.51 -6.99
C ILE A 39 0.62 -11.64 -8.10
N PHE A 40 1.25 -10.52 -8.48
CA PHE A 40 2.22 -10.45 -9.56
C PHE A 40 3.66 -10.34 -9.06
N ASP A 41 4.60 -10.96 -9.77
CA ASP A 41 6.03 -10.66 -9.61
C ASP A 41 6.41 -9.34 -10.31
N ASN A 42 7.67 -8.91 -10.15
CA ASN A 42 8.22 -7.71 -10.77
C ASN A 42 8.08 -7.69 -12.32
N ALA A 43 7.95 -8.86 -12.96
CA ALA A 43 7.80 -9.00 -14.41
C ALA A 43 6.35 -9.13 -14.88
N TRP A 44 5.37 -8.86 -14.00
CA TRP A 44 3.93 -8.97 -14.26
C TRP A 44 3.40 -10.40 -14.45
N ASN A 45 4.13 -11.42 -14.02
CA ASN A 45 3.63 -12.79 -14.02
C ASN A 45 2.75 -13.03 -12.79
N HIS A 46 1.58 -13.64 -12.95
CA HIS A 46 0.73 -14.05 -11.84
C HIS A 46 1.35 -15.29 -11.17
N VAL A 47 1.93 -15.09 -9.98
CA VAL A 47 2.72 -16.12 -9.28
C VAL A 47 2.33 -16.31 -7.82
N HIS A 48 1.48 -15.45 -7.26
CA HIS A 48 1.03 -15.53 -5.88
C HIS A 48 -0.50 -15.56 -5.81
N ASP A 49 -1.03 -16.21 -4.78
CA ASP A 49 -2.44 -16.12 -4.45
C ASP A 49 -2.80 -14.71 -3.96
N TYR A 50 -4.08 -14.36 -4.06
CA TYR A 50 -4.57 -13.09 -3.50
C TYR A 50 -4.35 -13.05 -1.97
N PRO A 51 -3.73 -11.97 -1.43
CA PRO A 51 -3.53 -11.80 0.00
C PRO A 51 -4.78 -12.02 0.84
N SER A 52 -4.67 -12.83 1.89
CA SER A 52 -5.75 -13.00 2.87
C SER A 52 -5.23 -13.48 4.22
N GLY A 53 -5.92 -13.11 5.30
CA GLY A 53 -5.70 -13.65 6.64
C GLY A 53 -4.48 -13.08 7.37
N GLY A 54 -3.82 -12.06 6.82
CA GLY A 54 -2.70 -11.40 7.48
C GLY A 54 -1.47 -12.28 7.60
N GLU A 55 -1.26 -13.19 6.65
CA GLU A 55 -0.13 -14.10 6.69
C GLU A 55 1.19 -13.30 6.74
N PRO A 56 2.08 -13.60 7.70
CA PRO A 56 3.36 -12.93 7.80
C PRO A 56 4.29 -13.37 6.67
N LEU A 57 4.86 -12.40 5.96
CA LEU A 57 5.93 -12.56 5.00
C LEU A 57 7.21 -12.01 5.62
N LEU A 58 8.19 -12.88 5.88
CA LEU A 58 9.53 -12.47 6.31
C LEU A 58 10.32 -11.96 5.10
N LEU A 59 10.83 -10.75 5.22
CA LEU A 59 11.86 -10.18 4.35
C LEU A 59 13.19 -10.27 5.09
N ASP A 60 13.98 -11.30 4.79
CA ASP A 60 15.26 -11.56 5.47
C ASP A 60 16.27 -10.43 5.18
N GLU A 61 16.26 -9.89 3.96
CA GLU A 61 17.05 -8.75 3.52
C GLU A 61 16.56 -7.40 4.09
N GLY A 62 15.46 -7.41 4.83
CA GLY A 62 14.82 -6.22 5.36
C GLY A 62 14.21 -5.32 4.26
N VAL A 63 13.87 -4.10 4.65
CA VAL A 63 13.30 -3.10 3.72
C VAL A 63 14.41 -2.52 2.84
N GLY A 64 14.28 -2.69 1.52
CA GLY A 64 15.15 -2.05 0.53
C GLY A 64 14.81 -0.56 0.30
N ASP A 65 15.65 0.13 -0.46
CA ASP A 65 15.46 1.57 -0.76
C ASP A 65 14.50 1.82 -1.93
N TYR A 66 13.21 1.53 -1.71
CA TYR A 66 12.15 1.78 -2.69
C TYR A 66 11.96 3.29 -2.98
N VAL A 67 12.40 4.17 -2.07
CA VAL A 67 12.36 5.63 -2.27
C VAL A 67 13.38 6.03 -3.33
N ALA A 68 14.63 5.57 -3.25
CA ALA A 68 15.62 5.79 -4.29
C ALA A 68 15.20 5.12 -5.62
N ALA A 69 14.67 3.89 -5.56
CA ALA A 69 14.17 3.18 -6.75
C ALA A 69 13.02 3.92 -7.46
N SER A 70 12.27 4.77 -6.75
CA SER A 70 11.22 5.61 -7.34
C SER A 70 11.76 6.68 -8.30
N GLY A 71 13.07 6.97 -8.28
CA GLY A 71 13.69 7.97 -9.15
C GLY A 71 13.13 9.39 -8.93
N GLY A 72 12.69 9.69 -7.69
CA GLY A 72 12.09 10.97 -7.33
C GLY A 72 10.55 10.96 -7.29
N GLY A 73 9.89 9.90 -7.76
CA GLY A 73 8.43 9.80 -7.80
C GLY A 73 7.76 9.89 -6.43
N LEU A 74 8.43 9.40 -5.38
CA LEU A 74 7.96 9.46 -3.98
C LEU A 74 8.45 10.70 -3.21
N THR A 75 9.28 11.54 -3.82
CA THR A 75 9.89 12.70 -3.16
C THR A 75 9.58 13.99 -3.94
N PRO A 76 8.30 14.43 -3.98
CA PRO A 76 7.90 15.61 -4.75
C PRO A 76 8.53 16.92 -4.23
N ALA A 77 8.96 16.94 -2.97
CA ALA A 77 9.72 18.05 -2.38
C ALA A 77 11.23 18.01 -2.69
N GLY A 78 11.68 17.05 -3.50
CA GLY A 78 13.09 16.74 -3.71
C GLY A 78 13.64 15.75 -2.68
N PHE A 79 14.84 15.24 -2.96
CA PHE A 79 15.59 14.36 -2.07
C PHE A 79 17.06 14.77 -2.04
N VAL A 80 17.78 14.31 -1.03
CA VAL A 80 19.24 14.42 -0.93
C VAL A 80 19.80 13.02 -1.05
N ASP A 81 20.89 12.87 -1.80
CA ASP A 81 21.60 11.60 -1.92
C ASP A 81 22.00 11.09 -0.54
N GLY A 82 21.48 9.90 -0.20
CA GLY A 82 21.82 9.17 1.01
C GLY A 82 23.04 8.25 0.83
N VAL A 83 23.19 7.31 1.75
CA VAL A 83 24.17 6.23 1.63
C VAL A 83 23.76 5.34 0.46
N ARG A 84 24.70 5.10 -0.47
CA ARG A 84 24.51 4.18 -1.60
C ARG A 84 24.92 2.78 -1.18
N ASP A 85 24.29 1.78 -1.79
CA ASP A 85 24.57 0.36 -1.57
C ASP A 85 24.43 -0.04 -0.08
N PHE A 86 23.53 0.64 0.64
CA PHE A 86 23.18 0.25 2.01
C PHE A 86 22.39 -1.07 1.97
N GLU A 87 22.92 -2.06 2.67
CA GLU A 87 22.23 -3.31 2.94
C GLU A 87 21.65 -3.25 4.35
N ASN A 88 20.33 -3.35 4.46
CA ASN A 88 19.65 -3.36 5.74
C ASN A 88 19.94 -4.70 6.46
N PRO A 89 20.61 -4.70 7.63
CA PRO A 89 20.91 -5.95 8.33
C PRO A 89 19.70 -6.50 9.10
N GLU A 90 18.61 -5.73 9.20
CA GLU A 90 17.45 -6.06 10.02
C GLU A 90 16.29 -6.54 9.15
N GLY A 91 16.02 -7.84 9.21
CA GLY A 91 14.85 -8.44 8.58
C GLY A 91 13.54 -7.87 9.17
N CYS A 92 12.48 -7.87 8.38
CA CYS A 92 11.17 -7.38 8.80
C CYS A 92 10.04 -8.30 8.35
N HIS A 93 8.88 -8.17 9.01
CA HIS A 93 7.67 -8.87 8.60
C HIS A 93 6.72 -7.90 7.90
N LEU A 94 6.22 -8.32 6.75
CA LEU A 94 5.02 -7.78 6.14
C LEU A 94 3.83 -8.67 6.47
N PHE A 95 2.63 -8.12 6.48
CA PHE A 95 1.37 -8.83 6.71
C PHE A 95 0.49 -8.65 5.48
N ARG A 96 -0.01 -9.78 4.96
CA ARG A 96 -0.73 -9.82 3.69
C ARG A 96 -2.23 -9.84 3.93
N TRP A 97 -2.86 -8.68 3.80
CA TRP A 97 -4.29 -8.47 4.02
C TRP A 97 -5.05 -8.24 2.72
N GLY A 98 -6.24 -8.83 2.61
CA GLY A 98 -7.18 -8.53 1.53
C GLY A 98 -7.91 -7.21 1.74
N LEU A 99 -8.41 -6.62 0.64
CA LEU A 99 -9.14 -5.34 0.70
C LEU A 99 -10.40 -5.45 1.57
N GLY A 100 -11.11 -6.58 1.46
CA GLY A 100 -12.32 -6.85 2.25
C GLY A 100 -12.04 -6.88 3.75
N GLU A 101 -10.87 -7.38 4.17
CA GLU A 101 -10.48 -7.45 5.58
C GLU A 101 -10.21 -6.04 6.15
N VAL A 102 -9.52 -5.19 5.38
CA VAL A 102 -9.29 -3.78 5.76
C VAL A 102 -10.60 -3.02 5.91
N VAL A 103 -11.49 -3.14 4.92
CA VAL A 103 -12.81 -2.48 4.94
C VAL A 103 -13.65 -2.98 6.12
N THR A 104 -13.64 -4.29 6.36
CA THR A 104 -14.41 -4.92 7.45
C THR A 104 -13.88 -4.49 8.81
N ALA A 105 -12.56 -4.48 9.03
CA ALA A 105 -11.97 -4.06 10.31
C ALA A 105 -12.36 -2.61 10.66
N LEU A 106 -12.32 -1.69 9.69
CA LEU A 106 -12.77 -0.30 9.89
C LEU A 106 -14.27 -0.23 10.23
N ALA A 107 -15.10 -1.00 9.53
CA ALA A 107 -16.54 -1.04 9.78
C ALA A 107 -16.87 -1.61 11.17
N GLU A 108 -16.20 -2.69 11.58
CA GLU A 108 -16.37 -3.33 12.90
C GLU A 108 -15.90 -2.42 14.04
N ALA A 109 -14.89 -1.57 13.81
CA ALA A 109 -14.48 -0.52 14.75
C ALA A 109 -15.49 0.64 14.87
N GLY A 110 -16.61 0.58 14.14
CA GLY A 110 -17.67 1.59 14.18
C GLY A 110 -17.41 2.80 13.29
N LEU A 111 -16.43 2.72 12.37
CA LEU A 111 -16.22 3.76 11.36
C LEU A 111 -17.11 3.50 10.16
N ARG A 112 -17.86 4.52 9.74
CA ARG A 112 -18.69 4.45 8.54
C ARG A 112 -17.84 4.70 7.30
N ILE A 113 -17.72 3.71 6.43
CA ILE A 113 -17.10 3.89 5.11
C ILE A 113 -17.98 4.81 4.26
N THR A 114 -17.41 5.88 3.75
CA THR A 114 -18.09 6.89 2.92
C THR A 114 -17.55 6.98 1.49
N ALA A 115 -16.37 6.41 1.24
CA ALA A 115 -15.82 6.20 -0.09
C ALA A 115 -14.83 5.03 -0.05
N LEU A 116 -14.86 4.23 -1.12
CA LEU A 116 -13.82 3.28 -1.50
C LEU A 116 -13.59 3.49 -3.00
N GLU A 117 -12.35 3.77 -3.37
CA GLU A 117 -11.94 4.02 -4.76
C GLU A 117 -10.72 3.16 -5.08
N GLU A 118 -10.67 2.61 -6.29
CA GLU A 118 -9.54 1.82 -6.77
C GLU A 118 -8.87 2.53 -7.96
N TYR A 119 -7.55 2.48 -8.01
CA TYR A 119 -6.76 3.23 -8.97
C TYR A 119 -5.87 2.29 -9.79
N PRO A 120 -5.84 2.45 -11.13
CA PRO A 120 -5.03 1.61 -12.03
C PRO A 120 -3.56 2.02 -12.09
N TYR A 121 -3.09 2.79 -11.11
CA TYR A 121 -1.75 3.35 -11.04
C TYR A 121 -1.22 3.31 -9.61
N ALA A 122 0.11 3.25 -9.48
CA ALA A 122 0.82 3.56 -8.24
C ALA A 122 1.26 5.03 -8.24
N ASN A 123 1.22 5.72 -7.09
CA ASN A 123 1.75 7.07 -6.99
C ASN A 123 3.25 7.01 -6.70
N GLY A 124 4.08 7.39 -7.67
CA GLY A 124 5.53 7.54 -7.52
C GLY A 124 6.34 6.25 -7.46
N GLU A 125 5.81 5.19 -6.83
CA GLU A 125 6.53 3.93 -6.67
C GLU A 125 6.57 3.10 -7.96
N ARG A 126 7.76 2.64 -8.34
CA ARG A 126 8.00 1.74 -9.48
C ARG A 126 8.02 0.28 -9.00
N LYS A 127 6.87 -0.21 -8.57
CA LYS A 127 6.71 -1.57 -8.01
C LYS A 127 7.06 -2.69 -8.99
N PHE A 128 6.83 -2.47 -10.29
CA PHE A 128 7.05 -3.45 -11.35
C PHE A 128 7.99 -2.93 -12.44
N ALA A 129 8.65 -3.85 -13.13
CA ALA A 129 9.45 -3.57 -14.30
C ALA A 129 8.55 -3.03 -15.42
N ARG A 130 9.14 -2.20 -16.30
CA ARG A 130 8.49 -1.64 -17.50
C ARG A 130 7.28 -0.73 -17.22
N MET A 131 7.02 -0.34 -15.97
CA MET A 131 5.98 0.64 -15.65
C MET A 131 6.18 1.94 -16.41
N ARG A 132 5.08 2.50 -16.90
CA ARG A 132 5.05 3.77 -17.62
C ARG A 132 4.69 4.88 -16.66
N GLU A 133 5.55 5.89 -16.59
CA GLU A 133 5.22 7.11 -15.87
C GLU A 133 4.39 8.03 -16.77
N LEU A 134 3.20 8.39 -16.31
CA LEU A 134 2.33 9.37 -16.96
C LEU A 134 2.25 10.64 -16.10
N GLN A 135 1.19 11.42 -16.23
CA GLN A 135 1.02 12.68 -15.48
C GLN A 135 1.04 12.46 -13.95
N ASP A 136 1.52 13.47 -13.23
CA ASP A 136 1.54 13.54 -11.75
C ASP A 136 2.31 12.39 -11.07
N ASN A 137 3.44 11.95 -11.64
CA ASN A 137 4.28 10.86 -11.15
C ASN A 137 3.52 9.52 -10.98
N ARG A 138 2.45 9.32 -11.76
CA ARG A 138 1.64 8.11 -11.69
C ARG A 138 2.25 7.01 -12.55
N MET A 139 2.47 5.87 -11.93
CA MET A 139 3.06 4.69 -12.53
C MET A 139 1.97 3.72 -12.97
N PHE A 140 1.84 3.51 -14.28
CA PHE A 140 0.85 2.63 -14.90
C PHE A 140 1.50 1.33 -15.41
N PRO A 141 0.72 0.24 -15.56
CA PRO A 141 1.18 -0.94 -16.27
C PRO A 141 1.67 -0.63 -17.71
N PRO A 142 2.56 -1.45 -18.28
CA PRO A 142 2.86 -1.46 -19.72
C PRO A 142 1.58 -1.54 -20.56
N GLU A 143 1.60 -1.04 -21.80
CA GLU A 143 0.42 -1.06 -22.68
C GLU A 143 -0.06 -2.48 -23.04
N ASP A 144 0.86 -3.45 -23.03
CA ASP A 144 0.62 -4.87 -23.27
C ASP A 144 0.11 -5.63 -22.04
N VAL A 145 0.05 -4.99 -20.87
CA VAL A 145 -0.47 -5.59 -19.64
C VAL A 145 -1.90 -5.09 -19.39
N PRO A 146 -2.89 -6.01 -19.22
CA PRO A 146 -4.25 -5.62 -18.87
C PRO A 146 -4.30 -4.78 -17.59
N THR A 147 -5.19 -3.79 -17.57
CA THR A 147 -5.37 -2.91 -16.41
C THR A 147 -5.75 -3.72 -15.16
N VAL A 148 -4.99 -3.51 -14.09
CA VAL A 148 -5.27 -4.03 -12.75
C VAL A 148 -5.24 -2.87 -11.75
N PRO A 149 -6.01 -2.93 -10.64
CA PRO A 149 -5.89 -1.94 -9.58
C PRO A 149 -4.53 -2.10 -8.90
N LEU A 150 -3.81 -0.99 -8.78
CA LEU A 150 -2.50 -0.91 -8.13
C LEU A 150 -2.55 -0.21 -6.78
N MET A 151 -3.55 0.65 -6.58
CA MET A 151 -3.81 1.32 -5.30
C MET A 151 -5.30 1.39 -5.02
N TYR A 152 -5.65 1.66 -3.77
CA TYR A 152 -7.00 2.04 -3.37
C TYR A 152 -6.97 3.18 -2.35
N GLY A 153 -8.10 3.86 -2.24
CA GLY A 153 -8.37 4.88 -1.23
C GLY A 153 -9.62 4.56 -0.44
N ILE A 154 -9.58 4.76 0.88
CA ILE A 154 -10.75 4.66 1.77
C ILE A 154 -10.94 6.00 2.48
N ARG A 155 -12.19 6.47 2.52
CA ARG A 155 -12.61 7.51 3.46
C ARG A 155 -13.64 6.94 4.42
N ALA A 156 -13.35 7.04 5.71
CA ALA A 156 -14.26 6.61 6.78
C ALA A 156 -14.53 7.77 7.75
N GLU A 157 -15.68 7.73 8.42
CA GLU A 157 -16.11 8.77 9.36
C GLU A 157 -16.55 8.14 10.70
N ARG A 158 -16.18 8.78 11.81
CA ARG A 158 -16.71 8.45 13.13
C ARG A 158 -18.08 9.12 13.28
N GLY A 159 -19.11 8.31 13.57
CA GLY A 159 -20.47 8.77 13.83
C GLY A 159 -20.60 9.65 15.07
#